data_AF-A0A929FDU7-F1
#
_entry.id   AF-A0A929FDU7-F1
#
_cell.length_a   1.000
_cell.length_b   1.000
_cell.length_c   1.000
_cell.angle_alpha   90.00
_cell.angle_beta   90.00
_cell.angle_gamma   90.00
#
_symmetry.space_group_name_H-M   'P 1'
#
loop_
_entity.id
_entity.type
_entity.pdbx_description
1 polymer ?
#
loop_
_entity_poly.entity_id
_entity_poly.type
_entity_poly.pdbx_seq_one_letter_code
_entity_poly.pdbx_strand_id
1 'polypeptide(L)'
;MDFAEFIHGGKFKEVEPSMTELKKAVCQAFDCSNYQALKKNKAFKLAIAGRDFNFRSKEPWRILYREWVRVPENERNEIGPSTINGIDVLKNFRPWHVFQLDAKTATADDINGAFRQLAKKHHPDAGGDRRVFEELQKMRDSLLLMR
;
A
#
# COMPACT_ATOMS: atom_id res chain seq x y z
N MET A 1 16.67 -13.78 -17.22
CA MET A 1 15.48 -14.66 -17.37
C MET A 1 15.81 -15.92 -16.63
N ASP A 2 14.92 -16.33 -15.72
CA ASP A 2 15.08 -17.62 -15.04
C ASP A 2 14.78 -18.75 -16.02
N PHE A 3 15.48 -19.89 -15.91
CA PHE A 3 15.30 -21.02 -16.84
C PHE A 3 13.85 -21.52 -16.85
N ALA A 4 13.19 -21.45 -15.70
CA ALA A 4 11.77 -21.82 -15.55
C ALA A 4 10.82 -20.90 -16.36
N GLU A 5 11.12 -19.60 -16.45
CA GLU A 5 10.28 -18.63 -17.19
C GLU A 5 10.39 -18.81 -18.71
N PHE A 6 11.55 -19.26 -19.19
CA PHE A 6 11.77 -19.55 -20.61
C PHE A 6 10.94 -20.74 -21.08
N ILE A 7 10.89 -21.83 -20.30
CA ILE A 7 10.07 -23.01 -20.60
C ILE A 7 8.56 -22.69 -20.55
N HIS A 8 8.15 -21.76 -19.68
CA HIS A 8 6.74 -21.38 -19.52
C HIS A 8 6.22 -20.34 -20.54
N GLY A 9 7.06 -19.89 -21.48
CA GLY A 9 6.65 -18.95 -22.53
C GLY A 9 6.47 -17.50 -22.06
N GLY A 10 7.08 -17.11 -20.94
CA GLY A 10 7.05 -15.74 -20.42
C GLY A 10 7.28 -15.66 -18.91
N LYS A 11 7.40 -14.43 -18.40
CA LYS A 11 7.46 -14.21 -16.94
C LYS A 11 6.20 -14.77 -16.28
N PHE A 12 6.36 -15.44 -15.14
CA PHE A 12 5.19 -15.85 -14.34
C PHE A 12 4.36 -14.61 -14.00
N LYS A 13 3.03 -14.71 -14.17
CA LYS A 13 2.13 -13.65 -13.69
C LYS A 13 2.27 -13.58 -12.17
N GLU A 14 2.54 -12.40 -11.62
CA GLU A 14 2.54 -12.18 -10.17
C GLU A 14 1.17 -12.57 -9.62
N VAL A 15 1.14 -13.69 -8.89
CA VAL A 15 -0.12 -14.29 -8.44
C VAL A 15 -0.62 -13.51 -7.25
N GLU A 16 -1.86 -13.02 -7.35
CA GLU A 16 -2.53 -12.36 -6.24
C GLU A 16 -2.54 -13.31 -5.01
N PRO A 17 -2.14 -12.85 -3.81
CA PRO A 17 -2.09 -13.69 -2.64
C PRO A 17 -3.43 -14.40 -2.39
N SER A 18 -3.36 -15.70 -2.10
CA SER A 18 -4.53 -16.49 -1.73
C SER A 18 -5.12 -16.00 -0.40
N MET A 19 -6.38 -16.33 -0.14
CA MET A 19 -7.03 -15.96 1.14
C MET A 19 -6.26 -16.52 2.36
N THR A 20 -5.68 -17.71 2.22
CA THR A 20 -4.89 -18.36 3.28
C THR A 20 -3.60 -17.60 3.55
N GLU A 21 -2.89 -17.17 2.50
CA GLU A 21 -1.67 -16.36 2.62
C GLU A 21 -1.95 -14.99 3.22
N LEU A 22 -3.02 -14.31 2.77
CA LEU A 22 -3.45 -13.03 3.33
C LEU A 22 -3.73 -13.16 4.83
N LYS A 23 -4.51 -14.15 5.24
CA LYS A 23 -4.83 -14.42 6.66
C LYS A 23 -3.58 -14.67 7.48
N LYS A 24 -2.69 -15.54 6.98
CA LYS A 24 -1.45 -15.89 7.67
C LYS A 24 -0.56 -14.68 7.87
N ALA A 25 -0.34 -13.89 6.82
CA ALA A 25 0.50 -12.71 6.88
C ALA A 25 -0.07 -11.62 7.81
N VAL A 26 -1.38 -11.38 7.75
CA VAL A 26 -2.03 -10.45 8.69
C VAL A 26 -1.91 -10.97 10.13
N CYS A 27 -2.11 -12.27 10.39
CA CYS A 27 -1.89 -12.81 11.74
C CYS A 27 -0.46 -12.58 12.22
N GLN A 28 0.54 -12.83 11.36
CA GLN A 28 1.96 -12.61 11.67
C GLN A 28 2.28 -11.13 11.95
N ALA A 29 1.69 -10.19 11.23
CA ALA A 29 1.90 -8.75 11.45
C ALA A 29 1.40 -8.26 12.82
N PHE A 30 0.53 -9.03 13.49
CA PHE A 30 0.05 -8.76 14.86
C PHE A 30 0.61 -9.78 15.87
N ASP A 31 1.72 -10.44 15.55
CA ASP A 31 2.37 -11.47 16.39
C ASP A 31 1.42 -12.60 16.82
N CYS A 32 0.47 -12.95 15.96
CA CYS A 32 -0.53 -13.98 16.20
C CYS A 32 -0.26 -15.23 15.34
N SER A 33 -0.38 -16.41 15.94
CA SER A 33 -0.18 -17.70 15.25
C SER A 33 -1.34 -18.08 14.33
N ASN A 34 -2.56 -17.61 14.62
CA ASN A 34 -3.76 -17.92 13.86
C ASN A 34 -4.87 -16.88 14.07
N TYR A 35 -5.97 -17.04 13.33
CA TYR A 35 -7.10 -16.12 13.36
C TYR A 35 -7.81 -16.04 14.73
N GLN A 36 -7.83 -17.13 15.51
CA GLN A 36 -8.46 -17.13 16.84
C GLN A 36 -7.65 -16.29 17.83
N ALA A 37 -6.32 -16.34 17.74
CA ALA A 37 -5.44 -15.45 18.50
C ALA A 37 -5.60 -14.00 18.05
N LEU A 38 -5.64 -13.75 16.73
CA LEU A 38 -5.82 -12.41 16.16
C LEU A 38 -7.10 -11.74 16.65
N LYS A 39 -8.23 -12.46 16.69
CA LYS A 39 -9.51 -11.95 17.23
C LYS A 39 -9.43 -11.48 18.68
N LYS A 40 -8.52 -12.04 19.48
CA LYS A 40 -8.34 -11.70 20.90
C LYS A 40 -7.30 -10.61 21.10
N ASN A 41 -6.47 -10.33 20.10
CA ASN A 41 -5.41 -9.32 20.14
C ASN A 41 -6.01 -7.91 20.28
N LYS A 42 -5.55 -7.15 21.28
CA LYS A 42 -6.06 -5.80 21.58
C LYS A 42 -5.71 -4.79 20.49
N ALA A 43 -4.48 -4.85 19.96
CA ALA A 43 -4.03 -3.96 18.89
C ALA A 43 -4.83 -4.21 17.61
N PHE A 44 -5.11 -5.47 17.27
CA PHE A 44 -5.97 -5.82 16.14
C PHE A 44 -7.40 -5.29 16.32
N LYS A 45 -8.01 -5.49 17.50
CA LYS A 45 -9.34 -4.94 17.80
C LYS A 45 -9.40 -3.42 17.65
N LEU A 46 -8.36 -2.72 18.10
CA LEU A 46 -8.26 -1.28 17.95
C LEU A 46 -8.09 -0.88 16.47
N ALA A 47 -7.24 -1.61 15.73
CA ALA A 47 -6.99 -1.36 14.31
C ALA A 47 -8.28 -1.45 13.47
N ILE A 48 -9.18 -2.38 13.80
CA ILE A 48 -10.45 -2.57 13.09
C ILE A 48 -11.65 -1.88 13.76
N ALA A 49 -11.44 -1.15 14.87
CA ALA A 49 -12.51 -0.53 15.62
C ALA A 49 -13.31 0.46 14.75
N GLY A 50 -14.64 0.40 14.83
CA GLY A 50 -15.54 1.25 14.04
C GLY A 50 -15.66 0.87 12.56
N ARG A 51 -15.06 -0.24 12.11
CA ARG A 51 -15.17 -0.73 10.73
C ARG A 51 -15.99 -2.02 10.70
N ASP A 52 -16.89 -2.13 9.73
CA ASP A 52 -17.65 -3.35 9.49
C ASP A 52 -16.95 -4.23 8.45
N PHE A 53 -16.27 -5.27 8.91
CA PHE A 53 -15.55 -6.21 8.05
C PHE A 53 -16.20 -7.59 8.04
N ASN A 54 -16.62 -8.03 6.85
CA ASN A 54 -17.04 -9.40 6.63
C ASN A 54 -15.84 -10.33 6.37
N PHE A 55 -15.23 -10.87 7.43
CA PHE A 55 -14.06 -11.75 7.34
C PHE A 55 -14.29 -13.11 6.63
N ARG A 56 -15.52 -13.39 6.15
CA ARG A 56 -15.80 -14.52 5.27
C ARG A 56 -15.38 -14.27 3.82
N SER A 57 -15.27 -13.01 3.38
CA SER A 57 -14.83 -12.65 2.04
C SER A 57 -13.34 -12.32 2.00
N LYS A 58 -12.73 -12.34 0.81
CA LYS A 58 -11.30 -12.03 0.60
C LYS A 58 -11.00 -10.53 0.81
N GLU A 59 -11.96 -9.65 0.57
CA GLU A 59 -11.74 -8.21 0.50
C GLU A 59 -11.21 -7.59 1.81
N PRO A 60 -11.78 -7.85 2.99
CA PRO A 60 -11.23 -7.32 4.24
C PRO A 60 -9.81 -7.78 4.51
N TRP A 61 -9.46 -9.00 4.09
CA TRP A 61 -8.10 -9.52 4.23
C TRP A 61 -7.12 -8.80 3.30
N ARG A 62 -7.56 -8.37 2.11
CA ARG A 62 -6.74 -7.55 1.21
C ARG A 62 -6.50 -6.17 1.80
N ILE A 63 -7.54 -5.52 2.32
CA ILE A 63 -7.43 -4.22 2.98
C ILE A 63 -6.44 -4.30 4.15
N LEU A 64 -6.61 -5.26 5.05
CA LEU A 64 -5.72 -5.44 6.20
C LEU A 64 -4.29 -5.80 5.79
N TYR A 65 -4.11 -6.60 4.74
CA TYR A 65 -2.78 -6.93 4.23
C TYR A 65 -2.08 -5.68 3.70
N ARG A 66 -2.78 -4.85 2.91
CA ARG A 66 -2.25 -3.59 2.39
C ARG A 66 -1.87 -2.63 3.50
N GLU A 67 -2.67 -2.54 4.57
CA GLU A 67 -2.41 -1.66 5.70
C GLU A 67 -1.23 -2.17 6.55
N TRP A 68 -1.28 -3.42 7.00
CA TRP A 68 -0.45 -3.93 8.10
C TRP A 68 0.73 -4.81 7.66
N VAL A 69 0.69 -5.37 6.46
CA VAL A 69 1.75 -6.25 5.96
C VAL A 69 2.60 -5.52 4.95
N ARG A 70 2.08 -5.33 3.73
CA ARG A 70 2.78 -4.69 2.61
C ARG A 70 1.84 -4.50 1.42
N VAL A 71 2.26 -3.74 0.41
CA VAL A 71 1.57 -3.77 -0.90
C VAL A 71 1.82 -5.14 -1.56
N PRO A 72 0.79 -5.87 -2.01
CA PRO A 72 0.94 -7.10 -2.77
C PRO A 72 1.85 -6.91 -3.99
N GLU A 73 2.68 -7.89 -4.32
CA GLU A 73 3.67 -7.75 -5.40
C GLU A 73 3.01 -7.41 -6.74
N ASN A 74 1.89 -8.08 -7.04
CA ASN A 74 1.05 -7.84 -8.21
C ASN A 74 0.42 -6.42 -8.27
N GLU A 75 0.53 -5.61 -7.21
CA GLU A 75 0.05 -4.23 -7.15
C GLU A 75 1.20 -3.20 -7.15
N ARG A 76 2.47 -3.62 -7.22
CA ARG A 76 3.65 -2.72 -7.12
C ARG A 76 4.10 -2.10 -8.44
N ASN A 77 3.49 -2.51 -9.54
CA ASN A 77 3.75 -2.00 -10.88
C ASN A 77 2.42 -1.71 -11.59
N GLU A 78 1.39 -1.28 -10.84
CA GLU A 78 0.12 -0.91 -11.45
C GLU A 78 0.34 0.24 -12.45
N ILE A 79 -0.48 0.26 -13.50
CA ILE A 79 -0.52 1.36 -14.47
C ILE A 79 -1.97 1.81 -14.51
N GLY A 80 -2.19 3.07 -14.17
CA GLY A 80 -3.53 3.63 -14.04
C GLY A 80 -3.52 5.14 -13.82
N PRO A 81 -4.68 5.79 -13.92
CA PRO A 81 -4.80 7.25 -13.80
C PRO A 81 -4.44 7.77 -12.40
N SER A 82 -4.63 6.96 -11.36
CA SER A 82 -4.27 7.25 -9.97
C SER A 82 -2.96 6.60 -9.53
N THR A 83 -2.22 5.98 -10.46
CA THR A 83 -0.98 5.29 -10.14
C THR A 83 0.22 6.21 -10.25
N ILE A 84 1.02 6.27 -9.19
CA ILE A 84 2.27 7.03 -9.14
C ILE A 84 3.36 6.06 -8.68
N ASN A 85 4.42 5.94 -9.48
CA ASN A 85 5.56 5.07 -9.20
C ASN A 85 5.14 3.62 -8.92
N GLY A 86 4.20 3.10 -9.71
CA GLY A 86 3.73 1.72 -9.61
C GLY A 86 2.69 1.47 -8.51
N ILE A 87 2.35 2.48 -7.70
CA ILE A 87 1.37 2.38 -6.60
C ILE A 87 0.13 3.23 -6.90
N ASP A 88 -1.04 2.60 -6.88
CA ASP A 88 -2.31 3.33 -6.88
C ASP A 88 -2.52 4.02 -5.52
N VAL A 89 -2.39 5.35 -5.51
CA VAL A 89 -2.41 6.14 -4.27
C VAL A 89 -3.78 6.18 -3.61
N LEU A 90 -4.85 5.85 -4.34
CA LEU A 90 -6.21 5.78 -3.79
C LEU A 90 -6.46 4.45 -3.06
N LYS A 91 -5.65 3.41 -3.35
CA LYS A 91 -5.75 2.10 -2.71
C LYS A 91 -4.70 1.88 -1.62
N ASN A 92 -3.52 2.48 -1.80
CA ASN A 92 -2.32 2.15 -1.02
C ASN A 92 -1.65 3.42 -0.47
N PHE A 93 -1.68 3.57 0.86
CA PHE A 93 -0.99 4.68 1.54
C PHE A 93 0.49 4.35 1.77
N ARG A 94 1.36 4.69 0.80
CA ARG A 94 2.81 4.38 0.81
C ARG A 94 3.66 5.62 0.48
N PRO A 95 3.70 6.62 1.36
CA PRO A 95 4.30 7.92 1.06
C PRO A 95 5.77 7.85 0.66
N TRP A 96 6.59 7.05 1.35
CA TRP A 96 8.01 6.87 1.01
C TRP A 96 8.22 6.31 -0.41
N HIS A 97 7.40 5.34 -0.82
CA HIS A 97 7.50 4.74 -2.15
C HIS A 97 6.95 5.67 -3.24
N VAL A 98 5.80 6.30 -2.98
CA VAL A 98 5.15 7.25 -3.89
C VAL A 98 6.07 8.45 -4.16
N PHE A 99 6.75 8.97 -3.13
CA PHE A 99 7.71 10.07 -3.29
C PHE A 99 9.11 9.61 -3.71
N GLN A 100 9.38 8.30 -3.82
CA GLN A 100 10.71 7.74 -4.10
C GLN A 100 11.79 8.24 -3.13
N LEU A 101 11.45 8.26 -1.84
CA LEU A 101 12.32 8.74 -0.76
C LEU A 101 12.67 7.59 0.19
N ASP A 102 13.89 7.63 0.74
CA ASP A 102 14.30 6.72 1.81
C ASP A 102 13.95 7.33 3.18
N ALA A 103 13.18 6.60 3.97
CA ALA A 103 12.75 7.01 5.31
C ALA A 103 13.91 7.34 6.26
N LYS A 104 15.10 6.76 6.05
CA LYS A 104 16.26 6.95 6.92
C LYS A 104 17.04 8.23 6.62
N THR A 105 17.00 8.71 5.37
CA THR A 105 17.88 9.79 4.92
C THR A 105 17.13 11.01 4.41
N ALA A 106 15.89 10.85 3.93
CA ALA A 106 15.14 11.91 3.28
C ALA A 106 14.86 13.08 4.24
N THR A 107 15.09 14.30 3.75
CA THR A 107 14.88 15.57 4.44
C THR A 107 13.47 16.14 4.30
N ALA A 108 13.10 17.10 5.16
CA ALA A 108 11.85 17.84 5.01
C ALA A 108 11.83 18.59 3.66
N ASP A 109 13.00 19.06 3.20
CA ASP A 109 13.15 19.68 1.89
C ASP A 109 12.99 18.65 0.76
N ASP A 110 13.53 17.44 0.91
CA ASP A 110 13.33 16.35 -0.06
C ASP A 110 11.85 15.96 -0.17
N ILE A 111 11.15 15.84 0.96
CA ILE A 111 9.71 15.55 1.03
C ILE A 111 8.92 16.64 0.31
N ASN A 112 9.20 17.91 0.61
CA ASN A 112 8.53 19.04 -0.03
C ASN A 112 8.87 19.14 -1.52
N GLY A 113 10.11 18.85 -1.89
CA GLY A 113 10.58 18.80 -3.28
C GLY A 113 9.83 17.75 -4.10
N ALA A 114 9.81 16.50 -3.61
CA ALA A 114 9.09 15.40 -4.25
C ALA A 114 7.59 15.69 -4.36
N PHE A 115 6.97 16.20 -3.28
CA PHE A 115 5.56 16.61 -3.31
C PHE A 115 5.32 17.68 -4.38
N ARG A 116 6.13 18.74 -4.45
CA ARG A 116 5.96 19.82 -5.44
C ARG A 116 6.04 19.31 -6.88
N GLN A 117 6.92 18.35 -7.16
CA GLN A 117 7.04 17.75 -8.49
C GLN A 117 5.77 16.98 -8.88
N LEU A 118 5.27 16.11 -7.98
CA LEU A 118 4.04 15.36 -8.22
C LEU A 118 2.81 16.25 -8.25
N ALA A 119 2.74 17.24 -7.36
CA ALA A 119 1.68 18.24 -7.28
C ALA A 119 1.50 18.97 -8.61
N LYS A 120 2.59 19.41 -9.27
CA LYS A 120 2.51 20.07 -10.59
C LYS A 120 1.92 19.16 -11.67
N LYS A 121 2.23 17.87 -11.63
CA LYS A 121 1.76 16.89 -12.62
C LYS A 121 0.31 16.45 -12.39
N HIS A 122 -0.09 16.35 -11.12
CA HIS A 122 -1.39 15.80 -10.72
C HIS A 122 -2.34 16.87 -10.16
N HIS A 123 -2.04 18.17 -10.33
CA HIS A 123 -2.90 19.26 -9.89
C HIS A 123 -4.25 19.20 -10.63
N PRO A 124 -5.40 19.40 -9.95
CA PRO A 124 -6.70 19.41 -10.61
C PRO A 124 -6.78 20.43 -11.75
N ASP A 125 -6.21 21.63 -11.57
CA ASP A 125 -6.20 22.67 -12.59
C ASP A 125 -5.33 22.33 -13.82
N ALA A 126 -4.44 21.33 -13.70
CA ALA A 126 -3.64 20.81 -14.81
C ALA A 126 -4.28 19.57 -15.45
N GLY A 127 -5.54 19.24 -15.11
CA GLY A 127 -6.25 18.06 -15.58
C GLY A 127 -6.00 16.80 -14.73
N GLY A 128 -5.43 16.93 -13.53
CA GLY A 128 -5.24 15.85 -12.58
C GLY A 128 -6.51 15.47 -11.80
N ASP A 129 -6.51 14.30 -11.16
CA ASP A 129 -7.61 13.90 -10.27
C ASP A 129 -7.44 14.56 -8.90
N ARG A 130 -8.44 15.34 -8.48
CA ARG A 130 -8.48 16.00 -7.16
C ARG A 130 -8.23 15.02 -6.02
N ARG A 131 -8.76 13.80 -6.09
CA ARG A 131 -8.60 12.77 -5.05
C ARG A 131 -7.14 12.32 -4.93
N VAL A 132 -6.46 12.16 -6.07
CA VAL A 132 -5.03 11.83 -6.11
C VAL A 132 -4.23 12.96 -5.47
N PHE A 133 -4.55 14.22 -5.79
CA PHE A 133 -3.89 15.37 -5.20
C PHE A 133 -4.11 15.48 -3.68
N GLU A 134 -5.32 15.23 -3.20
CA GLU A 134 -5.64 15.18 -1.76
C GLU A 134 -4.86 14.07 -1.05
N GLU A 135 -4.74 12.87 -1.64
CA GLU A 135 -3.92 11.79 -1.07
C GLU A 135 -2.43 12.15 -1.04
N LEU A 136 -1.90 12.80 -2.07
CA LEU A 136 -0.51 13.30 -2.07
C LEU A 136 -0.26 14.30 -0.93
N GLN A 137 -1.22 15.17 -0.64
CA GLN A 137 -1.11 16.10 0.49
C GLN A 137 -1.07 15.36 1.83
N LYS A 138 -2.01 14.43 2.05
CA LYS A 138 -2.04 13.60 3.28
C LYS A 138 -0.74 12.81 3.44
N MET A 139 -0.21 12.26 2.35
CA MET A 139 1.07 11.55 2.34
C MET A 139 2.22 12.46 2.78
N ARG A 140 2.35 13.65 2.19
CA ARG A 140 3.38 14.64 2.58
C ARG A 140 3.27 14.98 4.06
N ASP A 141 2.07 15.34 4.51
CA ASP A 141 1.84 15.78 5.89
C ASP A 141 2.16 14.67 6.88
N SER A 142 1.81 13.41 6.56
CA SER A 142 2.17 12.26 7.39
C SER A 142 3.68 12.07 7.55
N LEU A 143 4.46 12.29 6.48
CA LEU A 143 5.91 12.19 6.55
C LEU A 143 6.54 13.32 7.37
N LEU A 144 5.99 14.53 7.25
CA LEU A 144 6.50 15.68 8.01
C LEU A 144 6.18 15.59 9.50
N LEU A 145 5.08 14.93 9.88
CA LEU A 145 4.73 14.69 11.28
C LEU A 145 5.57 13.59 11.96
N MET A 146 6.07 12.63 11.18
CA MET A 146 6.86 11.49 11.68
C MET A 146 8.36 11.81 11.80
N ARG A 147 8.76 13.04 11.49
CA ARG A 147 10.15 13.46 11.35
C ARG A 147 10.52 14.49 12.42
#